data_AF-G8JL76-F1
#
_entry.id   AF-G8JL76-F1
#
_cell.length_a   1.000
_cell.length_b   1.000
_cell.length_c   1.000
_cell.angle_alpha   90.00
_cell.angle_beta   90.00
_cell.angle_gamma   90.00
#
_symmetry.space_group_name_H-M   'P 1'
#
loop_
_entity.id
_entity.type
_entity.pdbx_description
1 polymer ?
#
loop_
_entity_poly.entity_id
_entity_poly.type
_entity_poly.pdbx_seq_one_letter_code
_entity_poly.pdbx_strand_id
1 'polypeptide(L)'
;GDVVHVKILGTLALIDQSETDWKIIAINVNDPEAEKFHDIDDVKKFKPGYLEATLNWFRLYKVPDGKPENKFAFNGEFKNKAFALDVINSAHERWKEMVMKKCDKGAISCVNVHICDSPFHCTMEEARSLVESVPTPSMNKESNVEGTECLL
;
A
#
# COMPACT_ATOMS: atom_id res chain seq x y z
N GLY A 1 -3.51 -11.16 -4.03
CA GLY A 1 -3.84 -9.95 -3.26
C GLY A 1 -3.68 -10.31 -1.80
N ASP A 2 -2.45 -10.65 -1.46
CA ASP A 2 -2.18 -11.54 -0.33
C ASP A 2 -2.23 -10.75 0.98
N VAL A 3 -2.71 -11.38 2.05
CA VAL A 3 -2.78 -10.77 3.38
C VAL A 3 -1.62 -11.32 4.21
N VAL A 4 -0.67 -10.44 4.54
CA VAL A 4 0.59 -10.80 5.20
C VAL A 4 0.75 -10.01 6.48
N HIS A 5 1.13 -10.68 7.57
CA HIS A 5 1.49 -10.02 8.82
C HIS A 5 2.91 -9.46 8.72
N VAL A 6 3.09 -8.19 9.05
CA VAL A 6 4.36 -7.49 8.94
C VAL A 6 4.76 -6.84 10.26
N LYS A 7 6.07 -6.72 10.49
CA LYS A 7 6.67 -5.93 11.55
C LYS A 7 7.06 -4.55 11.00
N ILE A 8 6.55 -3.51 11.65
CA ILE A 8 6.84 -2.11 11.31
C ILE A 8 8.26 -1.74 11.77
N LEU A 9 9.02 -1.09 10.88
CA LEU A 9 10.40 -0.69 11.10
C LEU A 9 10.58 0.84 11.04
N GLY A 10 9.77 1.54 10.25
CA GLY A 10 9.85 2.99 10.14
C GLY A 10 8.92 3.55 9.08
N THR A 11 9.08 4.82 8.73
CA THR A 11 8.27 5.48 7.69
C THR A 11 9.04 6.58 6.95
N LEU A 12 8.66 6.84 5.71
CA LEU A 12 9.09 7.98 4.91
C LEU A 12 7.88 8.88 4.59
N ALA A 13 8.08 10.19 4.61
CA ALA A 13 7.03 11.18 4.38
C ALA A 13 7.18 11.81 2.99
N LEU A 14 6.51 11.25 1.99
CA LEU A 14 6.45 11.81 0.64
C LEU A 14 5.46 12.98 0.64
N ILE A 15 5.80 14.07 -0.04
CA ILE A 15 4.89 15.17 -0.36
C ILE A 15 4.49 15.02 -1.82
N ASP A 16 3.29 14.53 -2.05
CA ASP A 16 2.72 14.33 -3.37
C ASP A 16 1.63 15.37 -3.62
N GLN A 17 1.85 16.26 -4.59
CA GLN A 17 0.87 17.30 -4.96
C GLN A 17 0.34 18.13 -3.76
N SER A 18 1.20 18.41 -2.78
CA SER A 18 0.87 19.12 -1.52
C SER A 18 0.12 18.30 -0.47
N GLU A 19 -0.12 17.02 -0.73
CA GLU A 19 -0.65 16.06 0.24
C GLU A 19 0.47 15.22 0.85
N THR A 20 0.25 14.73 2.07
CA THR A 20 1.20 13.86 2.75
C THR A 20 0.89 12.41 2.40
N ASP A 21 1.85 11.71 1.81
CA ASP A 21 1.76 10.32 1.43
C ASP A 21 2.82 9.51 2.21
N TRP A 22 2.37 8.82 3.27
CA TRP A 22 3.24 8.06 4.16
C TRP A 22 3.61 6.71 3.57
N LYS A 23 4.91 6.42 3.50
CA LYS A 23 5.45 5.13 3.08
C LYS A 23 5.95 4.36 4.30
N ILE A 24 5.15 3.41 4.78
CA ILE A 24 5.52 2.55 5.90
C ILE A 24 6.56 1.52 5.44
N ILE A 25 7.65 1.41 6.20
CA ILE A 25 8.71 0.41 5.99
C ILE A 25 8.44 -0.75 6.95
N ALA A 26 8.29 -1.95 6.40
CA ALA A 26 7.96 -3.14 7.16
C ALA A 26 8.59 -4.40 6.55
N ILE A 27 8.69 -5.45 7.35
CA ILE A 27 9.16 -6.78 6.94
C ILE A 27 8.11 -7.83 7.28
N ASN A 28 7.93 -8.84 6.42
CA ASN A 28 7.07 -9.99 6.73
C ASN A 28 7.55 -10.67 8.01
N VAL A 29 6.64 -10.97 8.95
CA VAL A 29 7.01 -11.62 10.22
C VAL A 29 7.56 -13.04 10.01
N ASN A 30 7.22 -13.68 8.88
CA ASN A 30 7.69 -14.99 8.50
C ASN A 30 8.96 -14.95 7.62
N ASP A 31 9.51 -13.77 7.35
CA ASP A 31 10.80 -13.67 6.66
C ASP A 31 11.90 -14.34 7.51
N PRO A 32 12.77 -15.20 6.94
CA PRO A 32 13.84 -15.85 7.69
C PRO A 32 14.79 -14.87 8.39
N GLU A 33 14.88 -13.62 7.91
CA GLU A 33 15.69 -12.58 8.51
C GLU A 33 14.90 -11.63 9.41
N ALA A 34 13.59 -11.83 9.58
CA ALA A 34 12.71 -10.93 10.34
C ALA A 34 13.27 -10.62 11.73
N GLU A 35 13.83 -11.60 12.43
CA GLU A 35 14.42 -11.44 13.75
C GLU A 35 15.59 -10.45 13.81
N LYS A 36 16.22 -10.09 12.69
CA LYS A 36 17.31 -9.12 12.64
C LYS A 36 16.83 -7.66 12.61
N PHE A 37 15.56 -7.41 12.29
CA PHE A 37 15.04 -6.08 12.02
C PHE A 37 14.05 -5.64 13.10
N HIS A 38 14.40 -4.69 13.95
CA HIS A 38 13.52 -4.19 15.01
C HIS A 38 13.19 -2.70 14.87
N ASP A 39 14.07 -1.93 14.21
CA ASP A 39 13.87 -0.52 13.90
C ASP A 39 14.49 -0.18 12.53
N ILE A 40 14.34 1.07 12.09
CA ILE A 40 14.80 1.54 10.78
C ILE A 40 16.33 1.45 10.61
N ASP A 41 17.09 1.57 11.70
CA ASP A 41 18.55 1.50 11.65
C ASP A 41 19.06 0.08 11.36
N ASP A 42 18.29 -0.95 11.69
CA ASP A 42 18.62 -2.33 11.30
C ASP A 42 18.55 -2.51 9.78
N VAL A 43 17.66 -1.77 9.11
CA VAL A 43 17.59 -1.77 7.64
C VAL A 43 18.89 -1.21 7.07
N LYS A 44 19.38 -0.07 7.60
CA LYS A 44 20.67 0.51 7.18
C LYS A 44 21.83 -0.45 7.41
N LYS A 45 21.82 -1.14 8.55
CA LYS A 45 22.89 -2.06 8.97
C LYS A 45 22.94 -3.33 8.13
N PHE A 46 21.81 -4.01 7.96
CA PHE A 46 21.76 -5.34 7.34
C PHE A 46 21.45 -5.30 5.84
N LYS A 47 20.92 -4.18 5.33
CA LYS A 47 20.61 -3.94 3.91
C LYS A 47 21.19 -2.58 3.47
N PRO A 48 22.52 -2.40 3.47
CA PRO A 48 23.13 -1.12 3.10
C PRO A 48 22.71 -0.71 1.67
N GLY A 49 22.28 0.54 1.50
CA GLY A 49 21.81 1.09 0.22
C GLY A 49 20.30 0.95 -0.04
N TYR A 50 19.56 0.15 0.75
CA TYR A 50 18.13 -0.09 0.50
C TYR A 50 17.26 1.15 0.74
N LEU A 51 17.54 1.90 1.81
CA LEU A 51 16.77 3.11 2.13
C LEU A 51 17.06 4.22 1.13
N GLU A 52 18.31 4.35 0.69
CA GLU A 52 18.75 5.30 -0.33
C GLU A 52 18.11 4.97 -1.69
N ALA A 53 18.11 3.70 -2.08
CA ALA A 53 17.44 3.24 -3.29
C ALA A 53 15.93 3.51 -3.24
N THR A 54 15.30 3.26 -2.09
CA THR A 54 13.87 3.54 -1.86
C THR A 54 13.54 5.02 -1.98
N LEU A 55 14.35 5.88 -1.35
CA LEU A 55 14.20 7.34 -1.44
C LEU A 55 14.35 7.83 -2.88
N ASN A 56 15.36 7.34 -3.60
CA ASN A 56 15.59 7.69 -5.00
C ASN A 56 14.45 7.22 -5.91
N TRP A 57 13.92 6.02 -5.67
CA TRP A 57 12.77 5.52 -6.41
C TRP A 57 11.56 6.45 -6.24
N PHE A 58 11.19 6.78 -5.00
CA PHE A 58 10.07 7.69 -4.74
C PHE A 58 10.32 9.11 -5.26
N ARG A 59 11.58 9.57 -5.31
CA ARG A 59 11.93 10.87 -5.88
C ARG A 59 11.66 10.92 -7.38
N LEU A 60 12.01 9.85 -8.10
CA LEU A 60 12.13 9.88 -9.55
C LEU A 60 11.01 9.16 -10.31
N TYR A 61 10.17 8.32 -9.67
CA TYR A 61 9.27 7.42 -10.40
C TYR A 61 8.25 8.12 -11.31
N LYS A 62 7.96 9.41 -11.09
CA LYS A 62 7.05 10.21 -11.93
C LYS A 62 7.74 11.02 -13.03
N VAL A 63 9.08 11.08 -13.00
CA VAL A 63 9.87 11.84 -13.99
C VAL A 63 9.67 11.33 -15.41
N PRO A 64 9.61 10.00 -15.67
CA PRO A 64 9.29 9.49 -17.01
C PRO A 64 7.93 9.93 -17.54
N ASP A 65 6.97 10.24 -16.66
CA ASP A 65 5.65 10.76 -17.03
C ASP A 65 5.65 12.28 -17.30
N GLY A 66 6.82 12.92 -17.33
CA GLY A 66 6.98 14.36 -17.51
C GLY A 66 6.65 15.19 -16.26
N LYS A 67 6.50 14.56 -15.09
CA LYS A 67 6.25 15.26 -13.82
C LYS A 67 7.58 15.62 -13.14
N PRO A 68 7.62 16.68 -12.30
CA PRO A 68 8.81 17.00 -11.52
C PRO A 68 9.12 15.90 -10.50
N GLU A 69 10.34 15.92 -9.96
CA GLU A 69 10.71 15.08 -8.83
C GLU A 69 9.80 15.31 -7.62
N ASN A 70 9.47 14.23 -6.90
CA ASN A 70 8.69 14.34 -5.68
C ASN A 70 9.53 14.94 -4.55
N LYS A 71 8.84 15.64 -3.63
CA LYS A 71 9.44 16.22 -2.43
C LYS A 71 9.16 15.34 -1.22
N PHE A 72 9.88 15.60 -0.14
CA PHE A 72 9.75 14.85 1.11
C PHE A 72 9.71 15.81 2.29
N ALA A 73 8.91 15.48 3.30
CA ALA A 73 9.05 16.13 4.60
C ALA A 73 10.33 15.62 5.30
N PHE A 74 10.73 16.31 6.38
CA PHE A 74 11.93 15.97 7.16
C PHE A 74 13.19 15.81 6.31
N ASN A 75 13.29 16.54 5.19
CA ASN A 75 14.41 16.44 4.25
C ASN A 75 14.66 15.02 3.70
N GLY A 76 13.62 14.18 3.59
CA GLY A 76 13.74 12.80 3.13
C GLY A 76 14.30 11.83 4.18
N GLU A 77 14.37 12.23 5.44
CA GLU A 77 14.77 11.36 6.55
C GLU A 77 13.69 10.30 6.83
N PHE A 78 14.10 9.04 6.94
CA PHE A 78 13.24 7.99 7.44
C PHE A 78 13.05 8.15 8.95
N LYS A 79 11.80 8.15 9.42
CA LYS A 79 11.49 8.13 10.84
C LYS A 79 11.44 6.69 11.35
N ASN A 80 11.80 6.52 12.63
CA ASN A 80 11.90 5.24 13.29
C ASN A 80 10.53 4.55 13.47
N LYS A 81 10.56 3.32 13.99
CA LYS A 81 9.37 2.51 14.26
C LYS A 81 8.35 3.22 15.15
N ALA A 82 8.79 3.88 16.21
CA ALA A 82 7.88 4.55 17.16
C ALA A 82 7.04 5.62 16.45
N PHE A 83 7.69 6.49 15.67
CA PHE A 83 7.00 7.50 14.88
C PHE A 83 6.05 6.89 13.84
N ALA A 84 6.48 5.81 13.16
CA ALA A 84 5.65 5.12 12.19
C ALA A 84 4.37 4.52 12.83
N LEU A 85 4.48 3.98 14.04
CA LEU A 85 3.33 3.49 14.79
C LEU A 85 2.35 4.62 15.14
N ASP A 86 2.84 5.81 15.51
CA ASP A 86 1.97 6.97 15.78
C ASP A 86 1.20 7.41 14.53
N VAL A 87 1.85 7.40 13.36
CA VAL A 87 1.20 7.68 12.06
C VAL A 87 0.12 6.64 11.77
N ILE A 88 0.42 5.35 11.92
CA ILE A 88 -0.53 4.25 11.69
C ILE A 88 -1.72 4.36 12.65
N ASN A 89 -1.48 4.59 13.94
CA ASN A 89 -2.53 4.72 14.94
C ASN A 89 -3.43 5.92 14.63
N SER A 90 -2.84 7.07 14.27
CA SER A 90 -3.60 8.26 13.88
C SER A 90 -4.48 8.01 12.66
N ALA A 91 -3.95 7.34 11.62
CA ALA A 91 -4.72 6.97 10.44
C ALA A 91 -5.83 5.96 10.76
N HIS A 92 -5.56 5.00 11.65
CA HIS A 92 -6.53 4.01 12.09
C HIS A 92 -7.70 4.64 12.86
N GLU A 93 -7.45 5.60 13.75
CA GLU A 93 -8.52 6.33 14.44
C GLU A 93 -9.39 7.13 13.47
N ARG A 94 -8.79 7.78 12.46
CA ARG A 94 -9.55 8.47 11.40
C ARG A 94 -10.38 7.50 10.57
N TRP A 95 -9.85 6.32 10.28
CA TRP A 95 -10.61 5.26 9.61
C TRP A 95 -11.81 4.80 10.47
N LYS A 96 -11.63 4.61 11.79
CA LYS A 96 -12.73 4.26 12.70
C LYS A 96 -13.84 5.30 12.69
N GLU A 97 -13.49 6.58 12.75
CA GLU A 97 -14.46 7.67 12.67
C GLU A 97 -15.22 7.64 11.34
N MET A 98 -14.51 7.41 10.23
CA MET A 98 -15.09 7.34 8.89
C MET A 98 -16.07 6.17 8.74
N VAL A 99 -15.69 4.95 9.12
CA VAL A 99 -16.57 3.77 9.01
C VAL A 99 -17.75 3.82 9.98
N MET A 100 -17.68 4.66 11.02
CA MET A 100 -18.79 4.91 11.94
C MET A 100 -19.60 6.17 11.59
N LYS A 101 -19.38 6.77 10.40
CA LYS A 101 -20.07 7.98 9.92
C LYS A 101 -19.95 9.17 10.89
N LYS A 102 -18.83 9.28 11.61
CA LYS A 102 -18.53 10.39 12.53
C LYS A 102 -17.84 11.57 11.84
N CYS A 103 -17.37 11.37 10.61
CA CYS A 103 -16.79 12.41 9.75
C CYS A 103 -17.32 12.26 8.31
N ASP A 104 -17.07 13.27 7.48
CA ASP A 104 -17.36 13.17 6.05
C ASP A 104 -16.40 12.18 5.39
N LYS A 105 -16.98 11.18 4.69
CA LYS A 105 -16.23 10.16 3.94
C LYS A 105 -15.91 10.59 2.51
N GLY A 106 -16.43 11.74 2.06
CA GLY A 106 -16.35 12.18 0.67
C GLY A 106 -16.82 11.09 -0.30
N ALA A 107 -16.00 10.83 -1.33
CA ALA A 107 -16.28 9.82 -2.35
C ALA A 107 -16.01 8.36 -1.91
N ILE A 108 -15.48 8.13 -0.71
CA ILE A 108 -15.10 6.78 -0.26
C ILE A 108 -16.34 5.93 -0.01
N SER A 109 -16.34 4.68 -0.50
CA SER A 109 -17.33 3.68 -0.12
C SER A 109 -16.92 3.01 1.19
N CYS A 110 -17.77 3.06 2.20
CA CYS A 110 -17.53 2.44 3.51
C CYS A 110 -18.31 1.12 3.69
N VAL A 111 -18.91 0.60 2.62
CA VAL A 111 -19.67 -0.66 2.64
C VAL A 111 -18.78 -1.80 3.11
N ASN A 112 -19.24 -2.57 4.08
CA ASN A 112 -18.48 -3.65 4.69
C ASN A 112 -19.40 -4.77 5.22
N VAL A 113 -18.89 -5.99 5.37
CA VAL A 113 -19.67 -7.17 5.80
C VAL A 113 -19.37 -7.63 7.23
N HIS A 114 -18.45 -6.96 7.94
CA HIS A 114 -17.90 -7.46 9.22
C HIS A 114 -17.93 -6.46 10.37
N ILE A 115 -18.14 -5.16 10.11
CA ILE A 115 -18.24 -4.15 11.17
C ILE A 115 -19.73 -3.99 11.47
N CYS A 116 -20.29 -4.89 12.29
CA CYS A 116 -21.74 -4.97 12.53
C CYS A 116 -22.35 -3.66 13.05
N ASP A 117 -21.60 -2.87 13.83
CA ASP A 117 -22.06 -1.60 14.38
C ASP A 117 -21.92 -0.43 13.38
N SER A 118 -21.31 -0.66 12.22
CA SER A 118 -21.16 0.36 11.18
C SER A 118 -22.50 0.62 10.49
N PRO A 119 -22.89 1.88 10.28
CA PRO A 119 -24.08 2.22 9.50
C PRO A 119 -23.95 1.86 8.01
N PHE A 120 -22.78 1.40 7.57
CA PHE A 120 -22.50 0.95 6.21
C PHE A 120 -22.41 -0.58 6.09
N HIS A 121 -22.77 -1.30 7.15
CA HIS A 121 -22.79 -2.75 7.13
C HIS A 121 -23.79 -3.28 6.07
N CYS A 122 -23.35 -4.22 5.23
CA CYS A 122 -24.19 -4.98 4.33
C CYS A 122 -24.09 -6.49 4.63
N THR A 123 -25.06 -7.24 4.14
CA THR A 123 -25.08 -8.69 4.25
C THR A 123 -24.07 -9.36 3.31
N MET A 124 -23.70 -10.60 3.62
CA MET A 124 -22.84 -11.40 2.75
C MET A 124 -23.48 -11.65 1.39
N GLU A 125 -24.81 -11.78 1.34
CA GLU A 125 -25.60 -11.97 0.13
C GLU A 125 -25.57 -10.73 -0.77
N GLU A 126 -25.73 -9.53 -0.21
CA GLU A 126 -25.61 -8.27 -0.96
C GLU A 126 -24.20 -8.10 -1.54
N ALA A 127 -23.16 -8.37 -0.73
CA ALA A 127 -21.77 -8.29 -1.19
C ALA A 127 -21.47 -9.31 -2.30
N ARG A 128 -21.99 -10.55 -2.17
CA ARG A 128 -21.86 -11.59 -3.21
C ARG A 128 -22.52 -11.17 -4.51
N SER A 129 -23.76 -10.68 -4.44
CA SER A 129 -24.50 -10.23 -5.63
C SER A 129 -23.76 -9.12 -6.37
N LEU A 130 -23.08 -8.22 -5.65
CA LEU A 130 -22.26 -7.18 -6.26
C LEU A 130 -21.09 -7.77 -7.06
N VAL A 131 -20.35 -8.72 -6.47
CA VAL A 131 -19.22 -9.38 -7.15
C VAL A 131 -19.69 -10.15 -8.38
N GLU A 132 -20.78 -10.89 -8.26
CA GLU A 132 -21.35 -11.70 -9.35
C GLU A 132 -21.91 -10.85 -10.50
N SER A 133 -22.28 -9.59 -10.25
CA SER A 133 -22.73 -8.66 -11.29
C SER A 133 -21.60 -8.16 -12.19
N VAL A 134 -20.34 -8.28 -11.77
CA VAL A 134 -19.18 -7.83 -12.54
C VAL A 134 -18.87 -8.87 -13.63
N PRO A 135 -18.76 -8.46 -14.91
CA PRO A 135 -18.41 -9.39 -15.98
C PRO A 135 -17.07 -10.08 -15.71
N THR A 136 -17.04 -11.40 -15.77
CA THR A 136 -15.78 -12.15 -15.73
C THR A 136 -14.98 -11.85 -17.00
N PRO A 137 -13.66 -11.58 -16.91
CA PRO A 137 -12.81 -11.49 -18.08
C PRO A 137 -12.94 -12.80 -18.87
N SER A 138 -13.47 -12.72 -20.08
CA SER A 138 -13.52 -13.85 -21.00
C SER A 138 -12.10 -14.33 -21.25
N MET A 139 -11.75 -15.53 -20.78
CA MET A 139 -10.57 -16.23 -21.27
C MET A 139 -10.83 -16.55 -22.74
N ASN A 140 -10.39 -15.65 -23.62
CA ASN A 140 -10.39 -15.94 -25.05
C ASN A 140 -9.44 -17.12 -25.26
N LYS A 141 -10.05 -18.22 -25.67
CA LYS A 141 -9.41 -19.42 -26.19
C LYS A 141 -8.28 -19.05 -27.13
N GLU A 142 -7.17 -19.74 -26.98
CA GLU A 142 -6.06 -19.80 -27.92
C GLU A 142 -6.59 -19.80 -29.37
N SER A 143 -6.37 -18.70 -30.07
CA SER A 143 -6.44 -18.70 -31.53
C SER A 143 -5.10 -19.23 -32.04
N ASN A 144 -5.16 -20.42 -32.64
CA ASN A 144 -4.13 -21.04 -33.47
C ASN A 144 -3.20 -20.01 -34.14
N VAL A 145 -1.91 -20.09 -33.84
CA VAL A 145 -0.87 -19.67 -34.78
C VAL A 145 -0.30 -20.93 -35.39
N GLU A 146 -0.86 -21.31 -36.55
CA GLU A 146 -0.19 -22.20 -37.50
C GLU A 146 1.13 -21.55 -37.93
N GLY A 147 2.17 -22.37 -38.00
CA GLY A 147 3.55 -21.93 -38.17
C GLY A 147 3.85 -21.27 -39.50
N THR A 148 4.91 -20.45 -39.48
CA THR A 148 5.78 -20.29 -40.64
C THR A 148 7.21 -20.04 -40.15
N GLU A 149 8.05 -21.03 -40.48
CA GLU A 149 9.49 -21.03 -40.72
C GLU A 149 10.44 -20.02 -40.04
N CYS A 150 11.35 -20.61 -39.28
CA CYS A 150 12.77 -20.25 -39.23
C CYS A 150 13.31 -19.82 -40.61
N LEU A 151 14.02 -18.70 -40.69
CA LEU A 151 15.22 -18.52 -41.53
C LEU A 151 16.00 -17.27 -41.07
N LEU A 152 17.22 -17.55 -40.56
CA LEU A 152 18.40 -16.70 -40.33
C LEU A 152 18.32 -15.51 -39.34
#